data_AF-Q920X4-F1
#
_entry.id   AF-Q920X4-F1
#
_cell.length_a   1.000
_cell.length_b   1.000
_cell.length_c   1.000
_cell.angle_alpha   90.00
_cell.angle_beta   90.00
_cell.angle_gamma   90.00
#
_symmetry.space_group_name_H-M   'P 1'
#
loop_
_entity.id
_entity.type
_entity.pdbx_description
1 polymer ?
#
loop_
_entity_poly.entity_id
_entity_poly.type
_entity_poly.pdbx_seq_one_letter_code
_entity_poly.pdbx_strand_id
1 'polypeptide(L)'
;QRDVPSLCLWRSLSLLLLLGLGLPLAISQTPSYREAVLRAVDDFNQQSLDTNLYRLLDLDPEPQGDEDPDTPKSVRFRVKETVCGKAERQLPEQCAFKEQGVVKQCMGA
;
A
#
# COMPACT_ATOMS: atom_id res chain seq x y z
N GLN A 1 45.21 39.18 -15.58
CA GLN A 1 44.35 39.64 -14.47
C GLN A 1 43.03 38.89 -14.57
N ARG A 2 42.83 37.92 -13.65
CA ARG A 2 41.60 37.14 -13.37
C ARG A 2 40.92 36.36 -14.50
N ASP A 3 41.44 35.16 -14.76
CA ASP A 3 40.65 34.00 -15.20
C ASP A 3 39.79 33.46 -14.03
N VAL A 4 38.88 34.30 -13.52
CA VAL A 4 37.96 33.96 -12.41
C VAL A 4 36.56 33.50 -12.86
N PRO A 5 36.07 33.68 -14.12
CA PRO A 5 34.76 33.16 -14.50
C PRO A 5 34.71 31.63 -14.55
N SER A 6 35.79 31.01 -15.04
CA SER A 6 35.84 29.57 -15.36
C SER A 6 35.82 28.68 -14.11
N LEU A 7 36.56 29.04 -13.06
CA LEU A 7 36.63 28.25 -11.82
C LEU A 7 35.28 28.22 -11.06
N CYS A 8 34.53 29.32 -11.10
CA CYS A 8 33.21 29.39 -10.45
C CYS A 8 32.17 28.55 -11.20
N LEU A 9 32.18 28.59 -12.54
CA LEU A 9 31.32 27.74 -13.36
C LEU A 9 31.65 26.25 -13.19
N TRP A 10 32.93 25.88 -13.11
CA TRP A 10 33.33 24.49 -12.87
C TRP A 10 32.95 23.97 -11.50
N ARG A 11 33.04 24.83 -10.46
CA ARG A 11 32.60 24.48 -9.11
C ARG A 11 31.09 24.31 -9.02
N SER A 12 30.31 25.21 -9.63
CA SER A 12 28.85 25.09 -9.63
C SER A 12 28.38 23.88 -10.45
N LEU A 13 29.01 23.61 -11.60
CA LEU A 13 28.74 22.43 -12.41
C LEU A 13 29.07 21.13 -11.66
N SER A 14 30.19 21.10 -10.92
CA SER A 14 30.57 19.96 -10.08
C SER A 14 29.58 19.75 -8.92
N LEU A 15 29.09 20.83 -8.29
CA LEU A 15 28.09 20.72 -7.23
C LEU A 15 26.75 20.20 -7.74
N LEU A 16 26.32 20.65 -8.93
CA LEU A 16 25.10 20.16 -9.59
C LEU A 16 25.22 18.69 -9.98
N LEU A 17 26.40 18.25 -10.45
CA LEU A 17 26.66 16.85 -10.80
C LEU A 17 26.61 15.95 -9.56
N LEU A 18 27.12 16.41 -8.40
CA LEU A 18 27.04 15.70 -7.13
C LEU A 18 25.61 15.63 -6.58
N LEU A 19 24.77 16.64 -6.84
CA LEU A 19 23.35 16.63 -6.45
C LEU A 19 22.50 15.63 -7.28
N GLY A 20 22.86 15.42 -8.55
CA GLY A 20 22.15 14.50 -9.45
C GLY A 20 22.43 13.01 -9.21
N LEU A 21 23.50 12.67 -8.48
CA LEU A 21 23.94 11.28 -8.29
C LEU A 21 23.21 10.53 -7.15
N GLY A 22 22.33 11.22 -6.41
CA GLY A 22 21.76 10.72 -5.16
C GLY A 22 20.28 10.34 -5.19
N LEU A 23 19.59 10.42 -6.33
CA LEU A 23 18.19 10.02 -6.39
C LEU A 23 18.09 8.50 -6.53
N PRO A 24 17.56 7.78 -5.52
CA PRO A 24 17.25 6.37 -5.71
C PRO A 24 16.20 6.26 -6.82
N LEU A 25 16.46 5.40 -7.80
CA LEU A 25 15.45 5.00 -8.76
C LEU A 25 14.28 4.39 -7.97
N ALA A 26 13.12 5.05 -8.02
CA ALA A 26 11.89 4.51 -7.45
C ALA A 26 11.42 3.36 -8.34
N ILE A 27 11.83 2.14 -8.01
CA ILE A 27 11.29 0.93 -8.64
C ILE A 27 9.93 0.68 -8.00
N SER A 28 8.85 0.90 -8.75
CA SER A 28 7.51 0.51 -8.32
C SER A 28 7.38 -1.00 -8.48
N GLN A 29 7.12 -1.72 -7.38
CA GLN A 29 6.76 -3.13 -7.41
C GLN A 29 5.24 -3.23 -7.44
N THR A 30 4.68 -3.94 -8.42
CA THR A 30 3.25 -4.22 -8.45
C THR A 30 2.93 -5.18 -7.30
N PRO A 31 2.02 -4.83 -6.38
CA PRO A 31 1.64 -5.73 -5.30
C PRO A 31 1.01 -6.99 -5.87
N SER A 32 1.26 -8.13 -5.22
CA SER A 32 0.51 -9.35 -5.50
C SER A 32 -0.99 -9.16 -5.22
N TYR A 33 -1.84 -9.99 -5.81
CA TYR A 33 -3.30 -9.95 -5.58
C TYR A 33 -3.65 -9.97 -4.08
N ARG A 34 -2.94 -10.81 -3.30
CA ARG A 34 -3.15 -10.90 -1.85
C ARG A 34 -2.74 -9.61 -1.13
N GLU A 35 -1.64 -8.97 -1.52
CA GLU A 35 -1.21 -7.70 -0.93
C GLU A 35 -2.19 -6.57 -1.27
N ALA A 36 -2.73 -6.55 -2.48
CA ALA A 36 -3.78 -5.61 -2.87
C ALA A 36 -5.05 -5.78 -2.02
N VAL A 37 -5.45 -7.03 -1.76
CA VAL A 37 -6.59 -7.34 -0.88
C VAL A 37 -6.32 -6.89 0.56
N LEU A 38 -5.13 -7.13 1.10
CA LEU A 38 -4.79 -6.68 2.44
C LEU A 38 -4.82 -5.15 2.55
N ARG A 39 -4.35 -4.43 1.53
CA ARG A 39 -4.50 -2.97 1.45
C ARG A 39 -5.98 -2.55 1.44
N ALA A 40 -6.83 -3.25 0.69
CA ALA A 40 -8.27 -2.98 0.70
C ALA A 40 -8.93 -3.26 2.06
N VAL A 41 -8.42 -4.22 2.84
CA VAL A 41 -8.86 -4.47 4.22
C VAL A 41 -8.43 -3.32 5.14
N ASP A 42 -7.23 -2.79 4.99
CA ASP A 42 -6.78 -1.60 5.73
C ASP A 42 -7.65 -0.39 5.41
N ASP A 43 -7.92 -0.14 4.12
CA ASP A 43 -8.78 0.95 3.66
C ASP A 43 -10.21 0.80 4.20
N PHE A 44 -10.77 -0.42 4.19
CA PHE A 44 -12.06 -0.72 4.81
C PHE A 44 -12.08 -0.36 6.29
N ASN A 45 -11.03 -0.70 7.04
CA ASN A 45 -10.93 -0.38 8.46
C ASN A 45 -10.82 1.13 8.71
N GLN A 46 -10.12 1.86 7.84
CA GLN A 46 -10.00 3.32 7.95
C GLN A 46 -11.31 4.04 7.64
N GLN A 47 -12.07 3.57 6.64
CA GLN A 47 -13.26 4.25 6.13
C GLN A 47 -14.56 3.83 6.82
N SER A 48 -14.63 2.61 7.34
CA SER A 48 -15.83 2.12 8.03
C SER A 48 -16.09 2.87 9.33
N LEU A 49 -17.37 3.05 9.68
CA LEU A 49 -17.81 3.60 10.97
C LEU A 49 -17.82 2.56 12.11
N ASP A 50 -17.49 1.30 11.83
CA ASP A 50 -17.42 0.26 12.87
C ASP A 50 -16.37 0.60 13.93
N THR A 51 -16.59 0.19 15.18
CA THR A 51 -15.67 0.44 16.30
C THR A 51 -14.51 -0.56 16.36
N ASN A 52 -14.74 -1.78 15.89
CA ASN A 52 -13.76 -2.87 15.92
C ASN A 52 -13.01 -2.96 14.60
N LEU A 53 -11.79 -3.49 14.66
CA LEU A 53 -11.03 -3.88 13.49
C LEU A 53 -11.65 -5.12 12.85
N TYR A 54 -11.54 -5.19 11.53
CA TYR A 54 -11.91 -6.34 10.71
C TYR A 54 -10.65 -6.91 10.08
N ARG A 55 -10.56 -8.24 10.09
CA ARG A 55 -9.45 -8.97 9.47
C ARG A 55 -9.98 -9.80 8.30
N LEU A 56 -9.14 -9.99 7.29
CA LEU A 56 -9.41 -10.90 6.18
C LEU A 56 -9.75 -12.31 6.72
N LEU A 57 -10.96 -12.79 6.42
CA LEU A 57 -11.41 -14.12 6.77
C LEU A 57 -11.05 -15.10 5.65
N ASP A 58 -11.44 -14.76 4.43
CA ASP A 58 -11.15 -15.51 3.22
C ASP A 58 -11.12 -14.60 2.01
N LEU A 59 -10.45 -15.11 0.98
CA LEU A 59 -10.22 -14.45 -0.29
C LEU A 59 -10.65 -15.44 -1.38
N ASP A 60 -11.53 -15.00 -2.28
CA ASP A 60 -11.87 -15.78 -3.46
C ASP A 60 -10.62 -15.93 -4.36
N PRO A 61 -10.56 -17.00 -5.17
CA PRO A 61 -9.48 -17.16 -6.14
C PRO A 61 -9.36 -15.92 -7.02
N GLU A 62 -8.13 -15.51 -7.30
CA GLU A 62 -7.86 -14.43 -8.23
C GLU A 62 -8.57 -14.72 -9.56
N PRO A 63 -9.42 -13.80 -10.05
CA PRO A 63 -10.11 -14.03 -11.31
C PRO A 63 -9.07 -14.16 -12.43
N GLN A 64 -9.22 -15.20 -13.25
CA GLN A 64 -8.45 -15.30 -14.49
C GLN A 64 -8.77 -14.07 -15.34
N GLY A 65 -7.76 -13.23 -15.57
CA GLY A 65 -7.90 -11.99 -16.32
C GLY A 65 -6.70 -11.77 -17.22
N ASP A 66 -6.76 -10.71 -18.02
CA ASP A 66 -5.70 -10.30 -18.94
C ASP A 66 -4.35 -10.19 -18.21
N GLU A 67 -3.23 -10.65 -18.78
CA GLU A 67 -1.92 -10.54 -18.13
C GLU A 67 -1.41 -9.09 -18.02
N ASP A 68 -2.19 -8.15 -18.57
CA ASP A 68 -1.98 -6.72 -18.44
C ASP A 68 -2.04 -6.27 -16.96
N PRO A 69 -0.91 -5.81 -16.38
CA PRO A 69 -0.86 -5.30 -15.02
C PRO A 69 -1.62 -3.98 -14.84
N ASP A 70 -1.91 -3.25 -15.93
CA ASP A 70 -2.63 -1.96 -15.87
C ASP A 70 -4.15 -2.13 -15.88
N THR A 71 -4.64 -3.35 -16.14
CA THR A 71 -6.07 -3.66 -16.09
C THR A 71 -6.53 -3.89 -14.64
N PRO A 72 -7.49 -3.10 -14.11
CA PRO A 72 -8.00 -3.29 -12.75
C PRO A 72 -8.58 -4.69 -12.55
N LYS A 73 -8.16 -5.36 -11.47
CA LYS A 73 -8.60 -6.71 -11.12
C LYS A 73 -9.77 -6.62 -10.16
N SER A 74 -10.87 -7.31 -10.49
CA SER A 74 -11.97 -7.42 -9.55
C SER A 74 -11.55 -8.22 -8.32
N VAL A 75 -11.90 -7.71 -7.15
CA VAL A 75 -11.65 -8.35 -5.86
C VAL A 75 -12.97 -8.77 -5.23
N ARG A 76 -12.98 -9.98 -4.67
CA ARG A 76 -14.05 -10.45 -3.80
C ARG A 76 -13.43 -11.19 -2.62
N PHE A 77 -13.78 -10.74 -1.42
CA PHE A 77 -13.24 -11.29 -0.19
C PHE A 77 -14.22 -11.08 0.96
N ARG A 78 -14.05 -11.84 2.03
CA ARG A 78 -14.80 -11.63 3.27
C ARG A 78 -13.89 -11.19 4.39
N VAL A 79 -14.39 -10.28 5.21
CA VAL A 79 -13.74 -9.84 6.44
C VAL A 79 -14.60 -10.22 7.63
N LYS A 80 -13.97 -10.51 8.77
CA LYS A 80 -14.67 -10.79 10.03
C LYS A 80 -14.19 -9.86 11.14
N GLU A 81 -15.15 -9.41 11.94
CA GLU A 81 -14.93 -8.56 13.11
C GLU A 81 -13.97 -9.24 14.10
N THR A 82 -13.03 -8.46 14.61
CA THR A 82 -12.04 -8.90 15.59
C THR A 82 -12.39 -8.39 16.99
N VAL A 83 -11.64 -8.87 17.99
CA VAL A 83 -11.76 -8.39 19.38
C VAL A 83 -11.09 -7.03 19.62
N CYS A 84 -10.25 -6.56 18.69
CA CYS A 84 -9.53 -5.30 18.82
C CYS A 84 -10.39 -4.13 18.37
N GLY A 85 -10.33 -3.03 19.12
CA GLY A 85 -10.86 -1.73 18.70
C GLY A 85 -9.95 -1.02 17.69
N LYS A 86 -10.52 -0.20 16.80
CA LYS A 86 -9.73 0.63 15.86
C LYS A 86 -8.79 1.62 16.57
N ALA A 87 -9.14 2.04 17.78
CA ALA A 87 -8.34 2.96 18.59
C ALA A 87 -7.00 2.37 19.05
N GLU A 88 -6.85 1.04 19.04
CA GLU A 88 -5.68 0.34 19.59
C GLU A 88 -4.46 0.37 18.65
N ARG A 89 -4.62 0.85 17.40
CA ARG A 89 -3.54 0.94 16.38
C ARG A 89 -2.79 -0.39 16.14
N GLN A 90 -3.46 -1.51 16.37
CA GLN A 90 -2.92 -2.84 16.09
C GLN A 90 -3.14 -3.24 14.62
N LEU A 91 -2.29 -4.12 14.12
CA LEU A 91 -2.49 -4.73 12.80
C LEU A 91 -3.65 -5.73 12.85
N PRO A 92 -4.60 -5.70 11.90
CA PRO A 92 -5.76 -6.60 11.93
C PRO A 92 -5.40 -8.09 12.04
N GLU A 93 -4.31 -8.53 11.39
CA GLU A 93 -3.79 -9.90 11.43
C GLU A 93 -3.33 -10.38 12.81
N GLN A 94 -3.02 -9.47 13.74
CA GLN A 94 -2.63 -9.80 15.12
C GLN A 94 -3.85 -9.95 16.03
N CYS A 95 -5.02 -9.54 15.57
CA CYS A 95 -6.25 -9.57 16.33
C CYS A 95 -7.01 -10.88 16.10
N ALA A 96 -7.40 -11.52 17.21
CA ALA A 96 -8.26 -12.69 17.17
C ALA A 96 -9.65 -12.29 16.64
N PHE A 97 -10.26 -13.18 15.87
CA PHE A 97 -11.66 -13.00 15.49
C PHE A 97 -12.54 -13.04 16.73
N LYS A 98 -13.54 -12.15 16.75
CA LYS A 98 -14.61 -12.24 17.74
C LYS A 98 -15.45 -13.47 17.41
N GLU A 99 -15.79 -14.27 18.42
CA GLU A 99 -16.46 -15.58 18.23
C GLU A 99 -17.73 -15.45 17.39
N GLN A 100 -18.60 -14.52 17.79
CA GLN A 100 -19.82 -14.11 17.07
C GLN A 100 -19.61 -12.82 16.27
N GLY A 101 -18.39 -12.59 15.80
CA GLY A 101 -18.04 -11.40 15.03
C GLY A 101 -18.78 -11.33 13.70
N VAL A 102 -19.21 -10.13 13.33
CA VAL A 102 -19.89 -9.88 12.05
C VAL A 102 -18.97 -10.23 10.88
N VAL A 103 -19.50 -10.96 9.90
CA VAL A 103 -18.84 -11.22 8.62
C VAL A 103 -19.41 -10.28 7.56
N LYS A 104 -18.54 -9.62 6.81
CA LYS A 104 -18.92 -8.73 5.70
C LYS A 104 -18.27 -9.21 4.41
N GLN A 105 -19.01 -9.17 3.32
CA GLN A 105 -18.48 -9.43 1.99
C GLN A 105 -18.12 -8.11 1.31
N CYS A 106 -16.89 -8.03 0.82
CA CYS A 106 -16.33 -6.88 0.13
C CYS A 106 -16.15 -7.23 -1.35
N MET A 107 -16.51 -6.30 -2.22
CA MET A 107 -16.35 -6.42 -3.67
C MET A 107 -15.86 -5.09 -4.22
N GLY A 108 -14.97 -5.16 -5.22
CA GLY A 108 -14.42 -3.99 -5.90
C GLY A 108 -13.92 -4.36 -7.29
N ALA A 109 -13.66 -3.33 -8.10
CA ALA A 109 -13.04 -3.42 -9.42
C ALA A 109 -12.02 -2.31 -9.55
#